data_AF-A0A536FA71-F1
#
_entry.id   AF-A0A536FA71-F1
#
_cell.length_a   1.000
_cell.length_b   1.000
_cell.length_c   1.000
_cell.angle_alpha   90.00
_cell.angle_beta   90.00
_cell.angle_gamma   90.00
#
_symmetry.space_group_name_H-M   'P 1'
#
loop_
_entity.id
_entity.type
_entity.pdbx_description
1 polymer ?
#
loop_
_entity_poly.entity_id
_entity_poly.type
_entity_poly.pdbx_seq_one_letter_code
_entity_poly.pdbx_strand_id
1 'polypeptide(L)'
;MPPTRVVIGYALQVLIWGSTWAAIKIGIVDVPPFIFALQRGIAVAVLLTVLALALRQRFPRGRELAAAAVVGVFNTGTSWAIIFWSEQFVPSGIVSVFGATAPVWTAFLAHFLVRGDRLSALKLLGLALGLVGTALLVGAPETSDTANALIATGLLALMPITWAVAAILSARTLARSEPIATVAAGTWVGALVLVPFALTELGQPLHWTLESLLA
;
A
#
# COMPACT_ATOMS: atom_id res chain seq x y z
N MET A 1 6.83 23.09 -19.34
CA MET A 1 6.05 22.96 -18.09
C MET A 1 5.25 21.66 -18.18
N PRO A 2 5.11 20.88 -17.10
CA PRO A 2 4.28 19.68 -17.13
C PRO A 2 2.82 20.05 -17.46
N PRO A 3 2.07 19.20 -18.16
CA PRO A 3 0.65 19.45 -18.45
C PRO A 3 -0.17 19.62 -17.16
N THR A 4 -1.13 20.55 -17.13
CA THR A 4 -1.99 20.81 -15.94
C THR A 4 -2.64 19.55 -15.38
N ARG A 5 -2.99 18.60 -16.25
CA ARG A 5 -3.56 17.29 -15.91
C ARG A 5 -2.63 16.47 -15.00
N VAL A 6 -1.33 16.54 -15.25
CA VAL A 6 -0.31 15.84 -14.46
C VAL A 6 -0.15 16.48 -13.09
N VAL A 7 -0.19 17.83 -13.03
CA VAL A 7 -0.13 18.56 -11.76
C VAL A 7 -1.34 18.24 -10.89
N ILE A 8 -2.54 18.26 -11.47
CA ILE A 8 -3.79 17.90 -10.76
C ILE A 8 -3.74 16.46 -10.28
N GLY A 9 -3.35 15.51 -11.14
CA GLY A 9 -3.24 14.11 -10.76
C GLY A 9 -2.24 13.89 -9.61
N TYR A 10 -1.09 14.58 -9.65
CA TYR A 10 -0.11 14.52 -8.57
C TYR A 10 -0.64 15.13 -7.26
N ALA A 11 -1.31 16.29 -7.32
CA ALA A 11 -1.90 16.92 -6.15
C ALA A 11 -2.98 16.04 -5.50
N LEU A 12 -3.86 15.43 -6.32
CA LEU A 12 -4.86 14.47 -5.83
C LEU A 12 -4.20 13.26 -5.19
N GLN A 13 -3.14 12.72 -5.79
CA GLN A 13 -2.41 11.59 -5.23
C GLN A 13 -1.83 11.92 -3.85
N VAL A 14 -1.22 13.10 -3.69
CA VAL A 14 -0.66 13.55 -2.41
C VAL A 14 -1.75 13.71 -1.34
N LEU A 15 -2.88 14.31 -1.69
CA LEU A 15 -4.00 14.50 -0.75
C LEU A 15 -4.65 13.17 -0.33
N ILE A 16 -4.88 12.28 -1.30
CA ILE A 16 -5.45 10.95 -1.04
C ILE A 16 -4.49 10.15 -0.17
N TRP A 17 -3.23 9.99 -0.58
CA TRP A 17 -2.27 9.19 0.19
C TRP A 17 -1.92 9.78 1.55
N GLY A 18 -1.87 11.11 1.68
CA GLY A 18 -1.63 11.76 2.96
C GLY A 18 -2.77 11.51 3.97
N SER A 19 -4.02 11.48 3.50
CA SER A 19 -5.19 11.25 4.35
C SER A 19 -5.48 9.76 4.63
N THR A 20 -5.06 8.85 3.74
CA THR A 20 -5.28 7.41 3.90
C THR A 20 -4.81 6.86 5.24
N TRP A 21 -3.64 7.28 5.73
CA TRP A 21 -3.09 6.79 7.00
C TRP A 21 -3.96 7.14 8.19
N ALA A 22 -4.41 8.40 8.24
CA ALA A 22 -5.33 8.86 9.27
C ALA A 22 -6.69 8.15 9.17
N ALA A 23 -7.21 7.93 7.96
CA ALA A 23 -8.45 7.20 7.75
C ALA A 23 -8.34 5.73 8.24
N ILE A 24 -7.22 5.06 7.97
CA ILE A 24 -6.97 3.71 8.51
C ILE A 24 -7.01 3.73 10.04
N LYS A 25 -6.29 4.66 10.66
CA LYS A 25 -6.25 4.80 12.13
C LYS A 25 -7.62 5.05 12.74
N ILE A 26 -8.46 5.85 12.09
CA ILE A 26 -9.85 6.09 12.53
C ILE A 26 -10.66 4.81 12.44
N GLY A 27 -10.62 4.10 11.30
CA GLY A 27 -11.44 2.90 11.12
C GLY A 27 -11.04 1.72 12.01
N ILE A 28 -9.75 1.54 12.32
CA ILE A 28 -9.30 0.44 13.18
C ILE A 28 -9.65 0.60 14.66
N VAL A 29 -10.15 1.77 15.08
CA VAL A 29 -10.70 1.97 16.44
C VAL A 29 -12.01 1.19 16.59
N ASP A 30 -12.78 1.10 15.51
CA ASP A 30 -14.15 0.57 15.48
C ASP A 30 -14.23 -0.85 14.93
N VAL A 31 -13.29 -1.20 14.05
CA VAL A 31 -13.27 -2.47 13.31
C VAL A 31 -11.89 -3.12 13.45
N PRO A 32 -11.81 -4.43 13.75
CA PRO A 32 -10.55 -5.16 13.76
C PRO A 32 -9.76 -4.95 12.45
N PRO A 33 -8.44 -4.75 12.53
CA PRO A 33 -7.64 -4.21 11.44
C PRO A 33 -7.64 -5.09 10.18
N PHE A 34 -7.58 -6.42 10.31
CA PHE A 34 -7.60 -7.30 9.13
C PHE A 34 -8.98 -7.43 8.50
N ILE A 35 -10.05 -7.41 9.31
CA ILE A 35 -11.43 -7.31 8.81
C ILE A 35 -11.62 -5.98 8.05
N PHE A 36 -11.12 -4.87 8.59
CA PHE A 36 -11.20 -3.57 7.95
C PHE A 36 -10.40 -3.54 6.63
N ALA A 37 -9.18 -4.08 6.64
CA ALA A 37 -8.37 -4.21 5.43
C ALA A 37 -9.06 -5.06 4.35
N LEU A 38 -9.65 -6.20 4.74
CA LEU A 38 -10.36 -7.09 3.83
C LEU A 38 -11.60 -6.42 3.22
N GLN A 39 -12.41 -5.74 4.03
CA GLN A 39 -13.58 -5.01 3.57
C GLN A 39 -13.20 -3.92 2.57
N ARG A 40 -12.17 -3.11 2.86
CA ARG A 40 -11.64 -2.11 1.92
C ARG A 40 -11.11 -2.76 0.65
N GLY A 41 -10.41 -3.89 0.77
CA GLY A 41 -9.87 -4.64 -0.37
C GLY A 41 -10.97 -5.11 -1.30
N ILE A 42 -12.05 -5.67 -0.75
CA ILE A 42 -13.24 -6.09 -1.50
C ILE A 42 -13.93 -4.88 -2.14
N ALA A 43 -14.14 -3.79 -1.39
CA ALA A 43 -14.80 -2.59 -1.90
C ALA A 43 -14.04 -1.98 -3.11
N VAL A 44 -12.71 -1.85 -3.00
CA VAL A 44 -11.85 -1.38 -4.10
C VAL A 44 -11.87 -2.36 -5.26
N ALA A 45 -11.76 -3.67 -5.01
CA ALA A 45 -11.76 -4.67 -6.07
C ALA A 45 -13.09 -4.67 -6.85
N VAL A 46 -14.23 -4.56 -6.17
CA VAL A 46 -15.55 -4.43 -6.81
C VAL A 46 -15.66 -3.13 -7.61
N LEU A 47 -15.30 -1.99 -7.01
CA LEU A 47 -15.36 -0.69 -7.67
C LEU A 47 -14.53 -0.68 -8.96
N LEU A 48 -13.28 -1.14 -8.90
CA LEU A 48 -12.39 -1.20 -10.05
C LEU A 48 -12.86 -2.22 -11.09
N THR A 49 -13.48 -3.32 -10.66
CA THR A 49 -14.09 -4.30 -11.57
C THR A 49 -15.24 -3.66 -12.35
N VAL A 50 -16.17 -2.98 -11.66
CA VAL A 50 -17.30 -2.28 -12.29
C VAL A 50 -16.79 -1.20 -13.25
N LEU A 51 -15.81 -0.41 -12.82
CA LEU A 51 -15.22 0.64 -13.66
C LEU A 51 -14.52 0.07 -14.89
N ALA A 52 -13.76 -1.04 -14.74
CA ALA A 52 -13.12 -1.72 -15.87
C ALA A 52 -14.14 -2.24 -16.88
N LEU A 53 -15.25 -2.82 -16.41
CA LEU A 53 -16.35 -3.27 -17.27
C LEU A 53 -17.03 -2.10 -17.99
N ALA A 54 -17.31 -1.00 -17.28
CA ALA A 54 -17.91 0.21 -17.86
C ALA A 54 -17.01 0.84 -18.94
N LEU A 55 -15.69 0.85 -18.72
CA LEU A 55 -14.70 1.32 -19.68
C LEU A 55 -14.33 0.27 -20.74
N ARG A 56 -14.94 -0.92 -20.70
CA ARG A 56 -14.68 -2.04 -21.61
C ARG A 56 -13.21 -2.46 -21.66
N GLN A 57 -12.50 -2.32 -20.54
CA GLN A 57 -11.13 -2.79 -20.41
C GLN A 57 -11.08 -4.32 -20.44
N ARG A 58 -10.07 -4.84 -21.13
CA ARG A 58 -9.79 -6.28 -21.18
C ARG A 58 -9.11 -6.72 -19.88
N PHE A 59 -9.73 -7.66 -19.17
CA PHE A 59 -9.09 -8.30 -18.02
C PHE A 59 -7.85 -9.12 -18.40
N PRO A 60 -6.80 -9.11 -17.56
CA PRO A 60 -5.57 -9.85 -17.82
C PRO A 60 -5.84 -11.35 -17.86
N ARG A 61 -5.09 -12.09 -18.70
CA ARG A 61 -5.21 -13.55 -18.83
C ARG A 61 -3.83 -14.21 -18.88
N GLY A 62 -3.78 -15.50 -18.53
CA GLY A 62 -2.55 -16.29 -18.59
C GLY A 62 -1.42 -15.65 -17.78
N ARG A 63 -0.30 -15.32 -18.45
CA ARG A 63 0.88 -14.72 -17.81
C ARG A 63 0.62 -13.33 -17.22
N GLU A 64 -0.25 -12.53 -17.85
CA GLU A 64 -0.63 -11.22 -17.32
C GLU A 64 -1.43 -11.36 -16.02
N LEU A 65 -2.33 -12.34 -15.96
CA LEU A 65 -3.11 -12.59 -14.73
C LEU A 65 -2.22 -13.09 -13.61
N ALA A 66 -1.27 -13.98 -13.89
CA ALA A 66 -0.30 -14.44 -12.91
C ALA A 66 0.57 -13.27 -12.40
N ALA A 67 1.03 -12.38 -13.29
CA ALA A 67 1.77 -11.19 -12.90
C ALA A 67 0.92 -10.22 -12.05
N ALA A 68 -0.32 -9.96 -12.46
CA ALA A 68 -1.27 -9.12 -11.71
C ALA A 68 -1.56 -9.70 -10.32
N ALA A 69 -1.71 -11.02 -10.21
CA ALA A 69 -1.89 -11.73 -8.96
C ALA A 69 -0.69 -11.51 -8.02
N VAL A 70 0.54 -11.71 -8.50
CA VAL A 70 1.75 -11.48 -7.71
C VAL A 70 1.88 -10.02 -7.30
N VAL A 71 1.59 -9.06 -8.20
CA VAL A 71 1.54 -7.63 -7.86
C VAL A 71 0.52 -7.38 -6.74
N GLY A 72 -0.66 -7.98 -6.82
CA GLY A 72 -1.72 -7.89 -5.81
C GLY A 72 -1.33 -8.46 -4.45
N VAL A 73 -0.64 -9.61 -4.44
CA VAL A 73 -0.09 -10.20 -3.20
C VAL A 73 0.83 -9.21 -2.50
N PHE A 74 1.79 -8.62 -3.22
CA PHE A 74 2.75 -7.71 -2.59
C PHE A 74 2.18 -6.33 -2.28
N ASN A 75 1.33 -5.77 -3.17
CA ASN A 75 0.86 -4.39 -3.06
C ASN A 75 -0.34 -4.23 -2.14
N THR A 76 -1.28 -5.17 -2.19
CA THR A 76 -2.50 -5.15 -1.38
C THR A 76 -2.38 -6.15 -0.24
N GLY A 77 -2.15 -7.43 -0.52
CA GLY A 77 -2.16 -8.49 0.51
C GLY A 77 -1.15 -8.27 1.64
N THR A 78 0.13 -8.42 1.34
CA THR A 78 1.23 -8.32 2.31
C THR A 78 1.34 -6.90 2.88
N SER A 79 1.32 -5.87 2.03
CA SER A 79 1.43 -4.49 2.50
C SER A 79 0.29 -4.09 3.41
N TRP A 80 -0.96 -4.41 3.07
CA TRP A 80 -2.09 -3.98 3.90
C TRP A 80 -2.14 -4.78 5.19
N ALA A 81 -1.77 -6.06 5.19
CA ALA A 81 -1.62 -6.82 6.43
C ALA A 81 -0.62 -6.13 7.37
N ILE A 82 0.55 -5.71 6.85
CA ILE A 82 1.54 -4.99 7.65
C ILE A 82 0.98 -3.64 8.12
N ILE A 83 0.40 -2.83 7.22
CA ILE A 83 -0.07 -1.48 7.53
C ILE A 83 -1.17 -1.51 8.59
N PHE A 84 -2.25 -2.26 8.35
CA PHE A 84 -3.43 -2.24 9.22
C PHE A 84 -3.11 -2.82 10.59
N TRP A 85 -2.28 -3.87 10.65
CA TRP A 85 -1.83 -4.41 11.92
C TRP A 85 -0.96 -3.41 12.69
N SER A 86 0.03 -2.80 12.01
CA SER A 86 0.98 -1.88 12.64
C SER A 86 0.35 -0.56 13.08
N GLU A 87 -0.67 -0.06 12.38
CA GLU A 87 -1.42 1.14 12.77
C GLU A 87 -2.09 0.98 14.14
N GLN A 88 -2.24 -0.21 14.71
CA GLN A 88 -2.72 -0.36 16.10
C GLN A 88 -1.67 0.12 17.12
N PHE A 89 -0.39 -0.12 16.84
CA PHE A 89 0.72 0.05 17.78
C PHE A 89 1.57 1.29 17.47
N VAL A 90 1.39 1.86 16.29
CA VAL A 90 2.25 2.92 15.77
C VAL A 90 1.38 4.08 15.28
N PRO A 91 1.77 5.34 15.55
CA PRO A 91 1.12 6.51 14.97
C PRO A 91 1.15 6.52 13.43
N SER A 92 0.08 6.99 12.79
CA SER A 92 -0.03 7.08 11.33
C SER A 92 1.05 7.96 10.69
N GLY A 93 1.58 8.93 11.45
CA GLY A 93 2.75 9.72 11.04
C GLY A 93 3.96 8.83 10.75
N ILE A 94 4.28 7.87 11.63
CA ILE A 94 5.39 6.91 11.45
C ILE A 94 5.13 5.98 10.27
N VAL A 95 3.89 5.49 10.12
CA VAL A 95 3.50 4.61 9.00
C VAL A 95 3.67 5.34 7.66
N SER A 96 3.19 6.59 7.56
CA SER A 96 3.32 7.43 6.37
C SER A 96 4.76 7.66 5.96
N VAL A 97 5.62 7.79 6.97
CA VAL A 97 7.04 8.02 6.86
C VAL A 97 7.75 6.80 6.26
N PHE A 98 7.49 5.58 6.75
CA PHE A 98 7.99 4.37 6.10
C PHE A 98 7.48 4.28 4.66
N GLY A 99 6.21 4.58 4.41
CA GLY A 99 5.63 4.62 3.07
C GLY A 99 6.34 5.60 2.13
N ALA A 100 6.76 6.77 2.61
CA ALA A 100 7.50 7.76 1.84
C ALA A 100 8.89 7.25 1.37
N THR A 101 9.41 6.19 1.97
CA THR A 101 10.66 5.54 1.53
C THR A 101 10.46 4.57 0.36
N ALA A 102 9.23 4.28 -0.08
CA ALA A 102 9.00 3.33 -1.17
C ALA A 102 9.70 3.69 -2.51
N PRO A 103 9.78 4.97 -2.94
CA PRO A 103 10.52 5.34 -4.14
C PRO A 103 12.02 5.03 -4.04
N VAL A 104 12.59 5.13 -2.84
CA VAL A 104 13.97 4.74 -2.57
C VAL A 104 14.15 3.26 -2.82
N TRP A 105 13.34 2.43 -2.17
CA TRP A 105 13.43 0.98 -2.31
C TRP A 105 13.19 0.54 -3.74
N THR A 106 12.29 1.23 -4.44
CA THR A 106 12.05 1.04 -5.88
C THR A 106 13.31 1.35 -6.67
N ALA A 107 13.96 2.50 -6.45
CA ALA A 107 15.20 2.86 -7.16
C ALA A 107 16.37 1.91 -6.82
N PHE A 108 16.48 1.50 -5.55
CA PHE A 108 17.49 0.57 -5.09
C PHE A 108 17.31 -0.81 -5.72
N LEU A 109 16.10 -1.40 -5.65
CA LEU A 109 15.83 -2.68 -6.28
C LEU A 109 15.90 -2.61 -7.80
N ALA A 110 15.44 -1.51 -8.42
CA ALA A 110 15.56 -1.31 -9.86
C ALA A 110 17.02 -1.33 -10.30
N HIS A 111 17.96 -0.82 -9.49
CA HIS A 111 19.38 -0.88 -9.83
C HIS A 111 19.89 -2.30 -10.06
N PHE A 112 19.45 -3.26 -9.25
CA PHE A 112 19.86 -4.66 -9.36
C PHE A 112 19.00 -5.44 -10.34
N LEU A 113 17.71 -5.13 -10.43
CA LEU A 113 16.72 -5.92 -11.18
C LEU A 113 16.46 -5.40 -12.60
N VAL A 114 16.81 -4.15 -12.90
CA VAL A 114 16.56 -3.47 -14.18
C VAL A 114 17.89 -3.08 -14.82
N ARG A 115 18.22 -3.74 -15.94
CA ARG A 115 19.43 -3.43 -16.71
C ARG A 115 19.41 -1.97 -17.19
N GLY A 116 20.46 -1.23 -16.84
CA GLY A 116 20.66 0.16 -17.25
C GLY A 116 20.21 1.21 -16.25
N ASP A 117 19.48 0.82 -15.19
CA ASP A 117 19.16 1.76 -14.11
C ASP A 117 20.32 1.78 -13.10
N ARG A 118 21.06 2.89 -13.05
CA ARG A 118 22.17 3.07 -12.09
C ARG A 118 21.73 3.99 -10.96
N LEU A 119 22.03 3.61 -9.72
CA LEU A 119 21.91 4.49 -8.56
C LEU A 119 22.87 5.67 -8.76
N SER A 120 22.32 6.85 -9.04
CA SER A 120 23.10 8.09 -9.09
C SER A 120 23.32 8.63 -7.68
N ALA A 121 24.36 9.45 -7.52
CA ALA A 121 24.59 10.17 -6.25
C ALA A 121 23.37 10.99 -5.80
N LEU A 122 22.59 11.51 -6.76
CA LEU A 122 21.35 12.24 -6.48
C LEU A 122 20.25 11.33 -5.91
N LYS A 123 20.12 10.09 -6.40
CA LYS A 123 19.18 9.09 -5.85
C LYS A 123 19.58 8.68 -4.43
N LEU A 124 20.88 8.53 -4.18
CA LEU A 124 21.43 8.23 -2.84
C LEU A 124 21.20 9.39 -1.86
N LEU A 125 21.37 10.64 -2.30
CA LEU A 125 21.09 11.81 -1.47
C LEU A 125 19.59 11.93 -1.16
N GLY A 126 18.71 11.74 -2.16
CA GLY A 126 17.27 11.71 -1.94
C GLY A 126 16.84 10.60 -0.98
N LEU A 127 17.49 9.43 -1.06
CA LEU A 127 17.34 8.34 -0.12
C LEU A 127 17.73 8.76 1.31
N ALA A 128 18.94 9.29 1.50
CA ALA A 128 19.41 9.73 2.80
C ALA A 128 18.49 10.81 3.41
N LEU A 129 18.08 11.81 2.62
CA LEU A 129 17.16 12.85 3.06
C LEU A 129 15.78 12.30 3.41
N GLY A 130 15.26 11.35 2.64
CA GLY A 130 14.00 10.66 2.94
C GLY A 130 14.07 9.91 4.28
N LEU A 131 15.16 9.18 4.53
CA LEU A 131 15.39 8.49 5.81
C LEU A 131 15.57 9.45 6.99
N VAL A 132 16.23 10.59 6.80
CA VAL A 132 16.38 11.61 7.85
C VAL A 132 15.05 12.30 8.15
N GLY A 133 14.30 12.72 7.14
CA GLY A 133 12.96 13.29 7.32
C GLY A 133 12.00 12.32 7.99
N THR A 134 12.11 11.03 7.63
CA THR A 134 11.47 9.90 8.29
C THR A 134 11.81 9.85 9.78
N ALA A 135 13.09 9.77 10.13
CA ALA A 135 13.54 9.67 11.52
C ALA A 135 13.14 10.89 12.37
N LEU A 136 13.10 12.09 11.79
CA LEU A 136 12.67 13.32 12.47
C LEU A 136 11.16 13.35 12.76
N LEU A 137 10.34 12.80 11.87
CA LEU A 137 8.88 12.75 12.02
C LEU A 137 8.41 11.65 12.99
N VAL A 138 9.23 10.63 13.22
CA VAL A 138 8.83 9.45 13.99
C VAL A 138 8.53 9.78 15.46
N GLY A 139 9.16 10.78 16.07
CA GLY A 139 8.91 11.12 17.49
C GLY A 139 9.18 9.95 18.46
N ALA A 140 9.07 10.18 19.77
CA ALA A 140 9.16 9.09 20.75
C ALA A 140 7.82 8.33 20.79
N PRO A 141 7.79 6.98 20.84
CA PRO A 141 6.55 6.23 20.91
C PRO A 141 5.75 6.59 22.18
N GLU A 142 4.47 6.92 22.03
CA GLU A 142 3.56 7.20 23.16
C GLU A 142 2.87 5.94 23.71
N THR A 143 3.15 4.76 23.16
CA THR A 143 2.37 3.54 23.46
C THR A 143 2.94 2.75 24.63
N SER A 144 2.06 2.22 25.49
CA SER A 144 2.40 1.32 26.62
C SER A 144 2.79 -0.11 26.20
N ASP A 145 2.54 -0.51 24.94
CA ASP A 145 2.89 -1.84 24.41
C ASP A 145 4.15 -1.79 23.52
N THR A 146 5.30 -1.64 24.19
CA THR A 146 6.60 -1.46 23.54
C THR A 146 7.01 -2.64 22.66
N ALA A 147 6.59 -3.87 22.99
CA ALA A 147 6.98 -5.07 22.26
C ALA A 147 6.31 -5.15 20.88
N ASN A 148 4.99 -4.97 20.84
CA ASN A 148 4.26 -4.94 19.57
C ASN A 148 4.63 -3.72 18.73
N ALA A 149 4.88 -2.56 19.35
CA ALA A 149 5.37 -1.37 18.65
C ALA A 149 6.72 -1.62 17.95
N LEU A 150 7.64 -2.37 18.57
CA LEU A 150 8.92 -2.74 17.97
C LEU A 150 8.74 -3.69 16.78
N ILE A 151 7.89 -4.71 16.92
CA ILE A 151 7.56 -5.65 15.83
C ILE A 151 6.91 -4.88 14.67
N ALA A 152 5.93 -4.03 14.97
CA ALA A 152 5.24 -3.18 13.98
C ALA A 152 6.21 -2.29 13.23
N THR A 153 7.14 -1.65 13.93
CA THR A 153 8.20 -0.83 13.32
C THR A 153 9.09 -1.67 12.40
N GLY A 154 9.49 -2.87 12.83
CA GLY A 154 10.28 -3.80 12.01
C GLY A 154 9.55 -4.25 10.74
N LEU A 155 8.25 -4.56 10.84
CA LEU A 155 7.42 -4.92 9.69
C LEU A 155 7.22 -3.72 8.75
N LEU A 156 6.98 -2.53 9.31
CA LEU A 156 6.86 -1.29 8.53
C LEU A 156 8.15 -0.94 7.78
N ALA A 157 9.33 -1.30 8.30
CA ALA A 157 10.58 -1.15 7.57
C ALA A 157 10.67 -2.04 6.32
N LEU A 158 9.96 -3.19 6.31
CA LEU A 158 9.90 -4.12 5.18
C LEU A 158 8.79 -3.77 4.19
N MET A 159 7.72 -3.10 4.61
CA MET A 159 6.56 -2.75 3.78
C MET A 159 6.93 -1.96 2.49
N PRO A 160 7.84 -0.97 2.50
CA PRO A 160 8.23 -0.26 1.28
C PRO A 160 8.88 -1.17 0.23
N ILE A 161 9.51 -2.26 0.66
CA ILE A 161 10.15 -3.26 -0.21
C ILE A 161 9.07 -4.03 -0.98
N THR A 162 7.96 -4.40 -0.33
CA THR A 162 6.86 -5.11 -1.01
C THR A 162 6.22 -4.22 -2.09
N TRP A 163 6.03 -2.93 -1.81
CA TRP A 163 5.59 -1.97 -2.82
C TRP A 163 6.61 -1.79 -3.96
N ALA A 164 7.90 -1.72 -3.65
CA ALA A 164 8.95 -1.61 -4.66
C ALA A 164 8.97 -2.83 -5.60
N VAL A 165 8.84 -4.04 -5.06
CA VAL A 165 8.72 -5.28 -5.84
C VAL A 165 7.47 -5.22 -6.73
N ALA A 166 6.31 -4.86 -6.18
CA ALA A 166 5.08 -4.74 -6.95
C ALA A 166 5.18 -3.70 -8.07
N ALA A 167 5.78 -2.54 -7.79
CA ALA A 167 5.98 -1.48 -8.77
C ALA A 167 6.89 -1.91 -9.93
N ILE A 168 8.03 -2.55 -9.61
CA ILE A 168 8.97 -3.05 -10.62
C ILE A 168 8.32 -4.17 -11.46
N LEU A 169 7.64 -5.12 -10.81
CA LEU A 169 6.97 -6.22 -11.51
C LEU A 169 5.88 -5.68 -12.44
N SER A 170 5.05 -4.77 -11.95
CA SER A 170 3.99 -4.12 -12.74
C SER A 170 4.57 -3.39 -13.95
N ALA A 171 5.60 -2.56 -13.75
CA ALA A 171 6.26 -1.83 -14.82
C ALA A 171 6.91 -2.74 -15.88
N ARG A 172 7.39 -3.92 -15.50
CA ARG A 172 8.05 -4.85 -16.43
C ARG A 172 7.11 -5.78 -17.17
N THR A 173 6.02 -6.20 -16.53
CA THR A 173 5.17 -7.30 -17.03
C THR A 173 3.78 -6.86 -17.42
N LEU A 174 3.32 -5.70 -16.95
CA LEU A 174 1.94 -5.21 -17.11
C LEU A 174 1.87 -3.84 -17.79
N ALA A 175 2.99 -3.29 -18.28
CA ALA A 175 3.04 -1.95 -18.88
C ALA A 175 2.17 -1.77 -20.13
N ARG A 176 1.78 -2.87 -20.81
CA ARG A 176 0.90 -2.86 -21.98
C ARG A 176 -0.51 -3.35 -21.67
N SER A 177 -0.77 -3.75 -20.43
CA SER A 177 -2.06 -4.27 -20.00
C SER A 177 -3.00 -3.11 -19.62
N GLU A 178 -4.30 -3.37 -19.65
CA GLU A 178 -5.31 -2.38 -19.26
C GLU A 178 -5.25 -2.11 -17.75
N PRO A 179 -4.97 -0.87 -17.30
CA PRO A 179 -4.52 -0.60 -15.94
C PRO A 179 -5.60 -0.85 -14.89
N ILE A 180 -6.85 -0.46 -15.14
CA ILE A 180 -7.93 -0.58 -14.15
C ILE A 180 -8.31 -2.05 -13.99
N ALA A 181 -8.46 -2.79 -15.08
CA ALA A 181 -8.77 -4.22 -15.05
C ALA A 181 -7.63 -5.04 -14.41
N THR A 182 -6.38 -4.64 -14.66
CA THR A 182 -5.20 -5.30 -14.08
C THR A 182 -5.10 -5.07 -12.58
N VAL A 183 -5.30 -3.82 -12.12
CA VAL A 183 -5.32 -3.50 -10.69
C VAL A 183 -6.49 -4.21 -10.01
N ALA A 184 -7.69 -4.22 -10.60
CA ALA A 184 -8.85 -4.94 -10.06
C ALA A 184 -8.55 -6.42 -9.82
N ALA A 185 -7.98 -7.10 -10.83
CA ALA A 185 -7.60 -8.52 -10.72
C ALA A 185 -6.55 -8.76 -9.62
N GLY A 186 -5.54 -7.88 -9.53
CA GLY A 186 -4.54 -7.95 -8.47
C GLY A 186 -5.13 -7.71 -7.07
N THR A 187 -5.98 -6.70 -6.92
CA THR A 187 -6.63 -6.37 -5.64
C THR A 187 -7.52 -7.50 -5.14
N TRP A 188 -8.24 -8.21 -6.02
CA TRP A 188 -8.97 -9.43 -5.63
C TRP A 188 -8.05 -10.47 -5.01
N VAL A 189 -6.90 -10.74 -5.64
CA VAL A 189 -5.92 -11.70 -5.09
C VAL A 189 -5.33 -11.19 -3.78
N GLY A 190 -5.01 -9.90 -3.69
CA GLY A 190 -4.54 -9.29 -2.45
C GLY A 190 -5.56 -9.39 -1.31
N ALA A 191 -6.85 -9.17 -1.59
CA ALA A 191 -7.92 -9.35 -0.62
C ALA A 191 -8.03 -10.81 -0.16
N LEU A 192 -7.85 -11.79 -1.06
CA LEU A 192 -7.80 -13.20 -0.68
C LEU A 192 -6.63 -13.52 0.26
N VAL A 193 -5.48 -12.85 0.11
CA VAL A 193 -4.35 -12.99 1.05
C VAL A 193 -4.70 -12.47 2.45
N LEU A 194 -5.59 -11.49 2.57
CA LEU A 194 -6.03 -10.93 3.85
C LEU A 194 -7.02 -11.84 4.59
N VAL A 195 -7.71 -12.75 3.90
CA VAL A 195 -8.71 -13.67 4.48
C VAL A 195 -8.18 -14.43 5.70
N PRO A 196 -7.06 -15.18 5.66
CA PRO A 196 -6.58 -15.91 6.83
C PRO A 196 -6.31 -15.01 8.04
N PHE A 197 -5.89 -13.76 7.83
CA PHE A 197 -5.67 -12.80 8.92
C PHE A 197 -7.01 -12.30 9.48
N ALA A 198 -7.97 -11.95 8.62
CA ALA A 198 -9.31 -11.56 9.03
C ALA A 198 -10.04 -12.68 9.80
N LEU A 199 -9.78 -13.95 9.45
CA LEU A 199 -10.34 -15.10 10.19
C LEU A 199 -9.87 -15.16 11.65
N THR A 200 -8.67 -14.65 11.96
CA THR A 200 -8.18 -14.60 13.36
C THR A 200 -8.92 -13.59 14.24
N GLU A 201 -9.67 -12.68 13.62
CA GLU A 201 -10.42 -11.62 14.29
C GLU A 201 -11.92 -11.91 14.37
N LEU A 202 -12.36 -13.08 13.89
CA LEU A 202 -13.75 -13.49 13.98
C LEU A 202 -14.19 -13.60 15.44
N GLY A 203 -15.31 -12.93 15.76
CA GLY A 203 -15.87 -12.90 17.11
C GLY A 203 -15.43 -11.69 17.95
N GLN A 204 -14.51 -10.86 17.45
CA GLN A 204 -14.26 -9.54 18.03
C GLN A 204 -15.49 -8.63 17.81
N PRO A 205 -15.80 -7.72 18.75
CA PRO A 205 -16.91 -6.78 18.59
C PRO A 205 -16.67 -5.89 17.36
N LEU A 206 -17.68 -5.81 16.49
CA LEU A 206 -17.68 -4.99 15.28
C LEU A 206 -18.63 -3.82 15.49
N HIS A 207 -18.10 -2.61 15.60
CA HIS A 207 -18.92 -1.41 15.73
C HIS A 207 -18.80 -0.56 14.47
N TRP A 208 -19.57 -0.88 13.44
CA TRP A 208 -19.60 -0.09 12.21
C TRP A 208 -20.23 1.28 12.46
N THR A 209 -19.41 2.32 12.54
CA THR A 209 -19.83 3.72 12.54
C THR A 209 -19.82 4.28 11.11
N LEU A 210 -20.56 5.37 10.87
CA LEU A 210 -20.46 6.10 9.58
C LEU A 210 -19.03 6.60 9.32
N GLU A 211 -18.29 6.92 10.38
CA GLU A 211 -16.89 7.33 10.27
C GLU A 211 -16.01 6.16 9.81
N SER A 212 -16.16 4.98 10.40
CA SER A 212 -15.43 3.76 9.98
C SER A 212 -15.78 3.29 8.56
N LEU A 213 -17.01 3.58 8.09
CA LEU A 213 -17.46 3.23 6.74
C LEU A 213 -16.97 4.22 5.67
N LEU A 214 -16.80 5.50 6.05
CA LEU A 214 -16.37 6.57 5.14
C LEU A 214 -14.85 6.80 5.14
N ALA A 215 -14.17 6.38 6.21
CA ALA A 215 -12.71 6.32 6.30
C ALA A 215 -12.15 5.24 5.36
#